data_AF-A0A4R7K270-F1
#
_entry.id   AF-A0A4R7K270-F1
#
_cell.length_a   1.000
_cell.length_b   1.000
_cell.length_c   1.000
_cell.angle_alpha   90.00
_cell.angle_beta   90.00
_cell.angle_gamma   90.00
#
_symmetry.space_group_name_H-M   'P 1'
#
loop_
_entity.id
_entity.type
_entity.pdbx_description
1 polymer ?
#
loop_
_entity_poly.entity_id
_entity_poly.type
_entity_poly.pdbx_seq_one_letter_code
_entity_poly.pdbx_strand_id
1 'polypeptide(L)'
;MSKLVFRNYDLKAIKNLLKEIGKERYEGALKDAGIIQKPLSMKGFYIEYECNTGNISLYHRYPSGISIFIIDSLGYWAIPHHGWEMLRVK
;
A
#
# COMPACT_ATOMS: atom_id res chain seq x y z
N MET A 1 20.02 1.70 6.29
CA MET A 1 20.45 2.10 4.93
C MET A 1 19.30 2.87 4.35
N SER A 2 19.52 4.06 3.80
CA SER A 2 18.40 4.83 3.27
C SER A 2 17.82 4.17 2.01
N LYS A 3 16.54 3.86 2.02
CA LYS A 3 15.78 3.30 0.90
C LYS A 3 15.12 4.45 0.12
N LEU A 4 15.30 4.43 -1.21
CA LEU A 4 14.61 5.36 -2.11
C LEU A 4 13.27 4.72 -2.49
N VAL A 5 12.19 5.41 -2.18
CA VAL A 5 10.83 4.95 -2.49
C VAL A 5 10.04 6.05 -3.17
N PHE A 6 9.04 5.66 -3.95
CA PHE A 6 8.00 6.55 -4.41
C PHE A 6 6.69 6.19 -3.70
N ARG A 7 5.94 7.17 -3.23
CA ARG A 7 4.60 6.93 -2.66
C ARG A 7 3.51 7.57 -3.48
N ASN A 8 2.35 6.93 -3.52
CA ASN A 8 1.17 7.44 -4.18
C ASN A 8 -0.05 7.31 -3.26
N TYR A 9 -0.85 8.38 -3.22
CA TYR A 9 -2.01 8.51 -2.33
C TYR A 9 -3.34 8.60 -3.11
N ASP A 10 -3.35 8.28 -4.41
CA ASP A 10 -4.57 8.30 -5.22
C ASP A 10 -5.58 7.24 -4.73
N LEU A 11 -6.55 7.72 -3.96
CA LEU A 11 -7.61 6.89 -3.37
C LEU A 11 -8.47 6.20 -4.42
N LYS A 12 -8.60 6.75 -5.64
CA LYS A 12 -9.38 6.13 -6.71
C LYS A 12 -8.65 4.91 -7.26
N ALA A 13 -7.35 5.05 -7.53
CA ALA A 13 -6.50 3.94 -7.95
C ALA A 13 -6.44 2.85 -6.86
N ILE A 14 -6.21 3.23 -5.60
CA ILE A 14 -6.17 2.31 -4.47
C ILE A 14 -7.51 1.58 -4.27
N LYS A 15 -8.64 2.27 -4.43
CA LYS A 15 -9.97 1.62 -4.34
C LYS A 15 -10.16 0.59 -5.44
N ASN A 16 -9.69 0.87 -6.66
CA ASN A 16 -9.73 -0.10 -7.75
C ASN A 16 -8.79 -1.29 -7.48
N LEU A 17 -7.60 -1.03 -6.94
CA LEU A 17 -6.64 -2.05 -6.55
C LEU A 17 -7.21 -2.98 -5.47
N LEU A 18 -7.85 -2.43 -4.42
CA LEU A 18 -8.51 -3.23 -3.39
C LEU A 18 -9.64 -4.11 -3.94
N LYS A 19 -10.38 -3.62 -4.94
CA LYS A 19 -11.40 -4.42 -5.64
C LYS A 19 -10.77 -5.55 -6.44
N GLU A 20 -9.63 -5.30 -7.09
CA GLU A 20 -8.90 -6.27 -7.89
C GLU A 20 -8.24 -7.36 -7.03
N ILE A 21 -7.67 -6.99 -5.89
CA ILE A 21 -7.17 -7.92 -4.86
C ILE A 21 -8.30 -8.83 -4.36
N GLY A 22 -9.48 -8.25 -4.13
CA GLY A 22 -10.64 -8.96 -3.63
C GLY A 22 -10.62 -9.17 -2.12
N LYS A 23 -11.81 -9.40 -1.55
CA LYS A 23 -12.03 -9.44 -0.10
C LYS A 23 -11.21 -10.54 0.58
N GLU A 24 -11.21 -11.75 0.03
CA GLU A 24 -10.57 -12.90 0.67
C GLU A 24 -9.06 -12.74 0.78
N ARG A 25 -8.39 -12.32 -0.30
CA ARG A 25 -6.94 -12.08 -0.31
C ARG A 25 -6.57 -10.94 0.62
N TYR A 26 -7.34 -9.86 0.62
CA TYR A 26 -7.13 -8.73 1.51
C TYR A 26 -7.26 -9.15 2.98
N GLU A 27 -8.32 -9.87 3.34
CA GLU A 27 -8.52 -10.33 4.72
C GLU A 27 -7.47 -11.36 5.16
N GLY A 28 -7.01 -12.22 4.25
CA GLY A 28 -5.88 -13.12 4.47
C GLY A 28 -4.60 -12.34 4.76
N ALA A 29 -4.26 -11.38 3.89
CA ALA A 29 -3.08 -10.55 4.05
C ALA A 29 -3.07 -9.76 5.37
N LEU A 30 -4.22 -9.22 5.78
CA LEU A 30 -4.33 -8.57 7.09
C LEU A 30 -4.07 -9.54 8.26
N LYS A 31 -4.59 -10.77 8.18
CA LYS A 31 -4.37 -11.80 9.20
C LYS A 31 -2.90 -12.23 9.25
N ASP A 32 -2.29 -12.44 8.09
CA ASP A 32 -0.88 -12.83 7.98
C ASP A 32 0.06 -11.73 8.51
N ALA A 33 -0.31 -10.47 8.32
CA ALA A 33 0.37 -9.32 8.90
C ALA A 33 0.09 -9.12 10.41
N GLY A 34 -0.72 -9.98 11.05
CA GLY A 34 -1.08 -9.86 12.47
C GLY A 34 -2.00 -8.68 12.78
N ILE A 35 -2.69 -8.13 11.78
CA ILE A 35 -3.53 -6.93 11.92
C ILE A 35 -4.91 -7.34 12.43
N ILE A 36 -5.15 -7.08 13.72
CA ILE A 36 -6.45 -7.36 14.37
C ILE A 36 -7.48 -6.29 13.99
N GLN A 37 -7.06 -5.01 13.94
CA GLN A 37 -7.94 -3.89 13.62
C GLN A 37 -7.83 -3.53 12.14
N LYS A 38 -8.85 -3.89 11.36
CA LYS A 38 -8.95 -3.51 9.95
C LYS A 38 -8.96 -1.98 9.81
N PRO A 39 -8.37 -1.43 8.73
CA PRO A 39 -8.55 -0.03 8.37
C PRO A 39 -10.03 0.38 8.37
N LEU A 40 -10.39 1.34 9.21
CA LEU A 40 -11.77 1.82 9.36
C LEU A 40 -12.21 2.75 8.21
N SER A 41 -11.25 3.29 7.46
CA SER A 41 -11.51 4.20 6.36
C SER A 41 -10.43 4.08 5.29
N MET A 42 -10.73 4.61 4.10
CA MET A 42 -9.76 4.75 3.01
C MET A 42 -8.63 5.75 3.34
N LYS A 43 -8.77 6.55 4.41
CA LYS A 43 -7.74 7.48 4.83
C LYS A 43 -6.54 6.71 5.37
N GLY A 44 -5.36 7.01 4.86
CA GLY A 44 -4.10 6.39 5.26
C GLY A 44 -3.62 5.29 4.34
N PHE A 45 -4.40 4.83 3.36
CA PHE A 45 -3.86 3.95 2.33
C PHE A 45 -2.91 4.70 1.41
N TYR A 46 -1.84 4.03 1.01
CA TYR A 46 -0.91 4.50 0.00
C TYR A 46 -0.21 3.32 -0.66
N ILE A 47 0.26 3.53 -1.89
CA ILE A 47 1.10 2.58 -2.61
C ILE A 47 2.53 3.05 -2.47
N GLU A 48 3.46 2.14 -2.21
CA GLU A 48 4.89 2.42 -2.19
C GLU A 48 5.57 1.61 -3.28
N TYR A 49 6.42 2.25 -4.06
CA TYR A 49 7.32 1.63 -5.01
C TYR A 49 8.75 1.75 -4.49
N GLU A 50 9.41 0.62 -4.26
CA GLU A 50 10.81 0.58 -3.87
C GLU A 50 11.71 0.51 -5.11
N CYS A 51 12.60 1.49 -5.25
CA CYS A 51 13.43 1.61 -6.45
C CYS A 51 14.49 0.51 -6.57
N ASN A 52 14.98 0.00 -5.44
CA ASN A 52 16.07 -0.98 -5.42
C ASN A 52 15.58 -2.40 -5.75
N THR A 53 14.37 -2.75 -5.31
CA THR A 53 13.79 -4.09 -5.50
C THR A 53 12.81 -4.12 -6.67
N GLY A 54 12.28 -2.97 -7.09
CA GLY A 54 11.21 -2.89 -8.08
C GLY A 54 9.84 -3.30 -7.52
N ASN A 55 9.71 -3.50 -6.22
CA ASN A 55 8.47 -3.94 -5.61
C ASN A 55 7.48 -2.78 -5.48
N ILE A 56 6.23 -3.06 -5.83
CA ILE A 56 5.09 -2.16 -5.63
C ILE A 56 4.22 -2.82 -4.57
N SER A 57 3.95 -2.11 -3.48
CA SER A 57 3.27 -2.67 -2.33
C SER A 57 2.23 -1.70 -1.77
N LEU A 58 1.12 -2.25 -1.29
CA LEU A 58 0.05 -1.51 -0.65
C LEU A 58 0.31 -1.41 0.86
N TYR A 59 0.20 -0.19 1.38
CA TYR A 59 0.35 0.11 2.79
C TYR A 59 -0.88 0.83 3.35
N HIS A 60 -1.05 0.75 4.67
CA HIS A 60 -1.97 1.58 5.43
C HIS A 60 -1.28 2.25 6.61
N ARG A 61 -1.43 3.58 6.73
CA ARG A 61 -0.97 4.37 7.86
C ARG A 61 -2.12 4.64 8.84
N TYR A 62 -1.99 4.13 10.05
CA TYR A 62 -2.95 4.34 11.13
C TYR A 62 -2.79 5.73 11.76
N PRO A 63 -3.82 6.28 12.44
CA PRO A 63 -3.73 7.54 13.17
C PRO A 63 -2.64 7.56 14.25
N SER A 64 -2.26 6.39 14.78
CA SER A 64 -1.11 6.21 15.67
C SER A 64 0.24 6.53 15.02
N GLY A 65 0.27 6.74 13.69
CA GLY A 65 1.46 7.03 12.91
C GLY A 65 2.15 5.79 12.34
N ILE A 66 1.72 4.59 12.75
CA ILE A 66 2.27 3.31 12.31
C ILE A 66 1.81 3.01 10.87
N SER A 67 2.77 2.78 9.98
CA SER A 67 2.54 2.27 8.63
C SER A 67 2.67 0.75 8.62
N ILE A 68 1.67 0.07 8.06
CA ILE A 68 1.64 -1.39 7.97
C ILE A 68 1.61 -1.79 6.50
N PHE A 69 2.45 -2.77 6.16
CA PHE A 69 2.43 -3.45 4.89
C PHE A 69 1.21 -4.38 4.83
N ILE A 70 0.45 -4.28 3.74
CA ILE A 70 -0.71 -5.16 3.52
C ILE A 70 -0.30 -6.26 2.56
N ILE A 71 0.04 -5.91 1.32
CA ILE A 71 0.31 -6.88 0.26
C ILE A 71 1.16 -6.27 -0.84
N ASP A 72 1.95 -7.10 -1.52
CA ASP A 72 2.57 -6.72 -2.78
C ASP A 72 1.51 -6.61 -3.87
N SER A 73 1.49 -5.47 -4.54
CA SER A 73 0.59 -5.15 -5.64
C SER A 73 1.24 -5.31 -7.01
N LEU A 74 2.35 -6.06 -7.09
CA LEU A 74 2.95 -6.43 -8.37
C LEU A 74 1.99 -7.31 -9.17
N GLY A 75 1.71 -6.92 -10.42
CA GLY A 75 0.84 -7.66 -11.35
C GLY A 75 -0.63 -7.23 -11.36
N TYR A 76 -1.02 -6.24 -10.54
CA TYR A 76 -2.35 -5.64 -10.62
C TYR A 76 -2.37 -4.46 -11.61
N TRP A 77 -3.50 -4.26 -12.29
CA TRP A 77 -3.64 -3.24 -13.32
C TRP A 77 -3.95 -1.86 -12.74
N ALA A 78 -4.53 -1.79 -11.54
CA ALA A 78 -4.98 -0.54 -10.92
C ALA A 78 -3.87 0.32 -10.28
N ILE A 79 -2.63 0.24 -10.78
CA ILE A 79 -1.50 1.03 -10.27
C ILE A 79 -1.54 2.44 -10.88
N PRO A 80 -1.43 3.51 -10.08
CA PRO A 80 -1.46 4.87 -10.59
C PRO A 80 -0.22 5.20 -11.43
N HIS A 81 -0.41 5.92 -12.53
CA HIS A 81 0.68 6.37 -13.42
C HIS A 81 1.25 7.74 -13.04
N HIS A 82 0.51 8.55 -12.27
CA HIS A 82 0.85 9.93 -11.93
C HIS A 82 0.68 10.18 -10.43
N GLY A 83 1.24 11.28 -9.91
CA GLY A 83 1.11 11.68 -8.50
C GLY A 83 2.04 10.93 -7.55
N TRP A 84 3.14 10.37 -8.07
CA TRP A 84 4.17 9.74 -7.26
C TRP A 84 5.09 10.78 -6.62
N GLU A 85 5.26 10.67 -5.31
CA GLU A 85 6.14 11.52 -4.53
C GLU A 85 7.40 10.73 -4.15
N MET A 86 8.57 11.24 -4.53
CA MET A 86 9.85 10.62 -4.17
C MET A 86 10.17 10.90 -2.70
N LEU A 87 10.41 9.84 -1.94
CA LEU A 87 10.77 9.89 -0.53
C LEU A 87 12.03 9.09 -0.26
N ARG A 88 12.85 9.60 0.67
CA ARG A 88 14.00 8.89 1.20
C ARG A 88 13.65 8.40 2.60
N VAL A 89 13.43 7.09 2.74
CA VAL A 89 13.17 6.44 4.03
C VAL A 89 14.52 6.01 4.61
N LYS A 90 14.76 6.21 5.91
CA LYS A 90 16.04 5.91 6.57
C LYS A 90 16.12 4.48 7.08
#